data_AF-A0A267EFG3-F1
#
_entry.id   AF-A0A267EFG3-F1
#
_cell.length_a   1.000
_cell.length_b   1.000
_cell.length_c   1.000
_cell.angle_alpha   90.00
_cell.angle_beta   90.00
_cell.angle_gamma   90.00
#
_symmetry.space_group_name_H-M   'P 1'
#
loop_
_entity.id
_entity.type
_entity.pdbx_description
1 polymer ?
#
loop_
_entity_poly.entity_id
_entity_poly.type
_entity_poly.pdbx_seq_one_letter_code
_entity_poly.pdbx_strand_id
1 'polypeptide(L)'
;PVRLPGLKHLGCYLDKSSRDLRKLVLSGSVTVPKCYKACKARKYRFFGVQNGYQCWCGNHYGRYRIRSNLECRVQCRGDKSTYCGGAWRNNVYATGVVVASKAAGVKYVGCFKDNRYRDLPVVYTANYKTTKAYCFRYCRAKGYRYFGLQNGNACTCGNTVGRYGRASSKDCARSTCKGDKRSKCGGPWRNSVFTTGLKPKSFKTPGMSHIGCFIDGRRRDLPTVGGKGSMTVGRCYGLCKKKGFRFFGVQIGKQCWCGNHYGRYGRRDKRECRYQCRGDKTTYCGGSWRNDVYATGVV
;
A
#
# COMPACT_ATOMS: atom_id res chain seq x y z
N PRO A 1 27.26 -21.01 -23.71
CA PRO A 1 26.52 -20.38 -22.59
C PRO A 1 26.48 -18.85 -22.73
N VAL A 2 25.31 -18.28 -22.98
CA VAL A 2 25.16 -16.83 -23.19
C VAL A 2 25.43 -16.08 -21.88
N ARG A 3 26.57 -15.39 -21.78
CA ARG A 3 26.94 -14.53 -20.65
C ARG A 3 26.31 -13.15 -20.82
N LEU A 4 25.02 -13.01 -20.49
CA LEU A 4 24.38 -11.70 -20.31
C LEU A 4 24.53 -11.25 -18.84
N PRO A 5 25.08 -10.06 -18.56
CA PRO A 5 25.18 -9.54 -17.20
C PRO A 5 23.82 -9.50 -16.49
N GLY A 6 23.74 -10.16 -15.32
CA GLY A 6 22.52 -10.23 -14.50
C GLY A 6 21.52 -11.34 -14.87
N LEU A 7 21.81 -12.16 -15.88
CA LEU A 7 21.00 -13.32 -16.24
C LEU A 7 21.36 -14.52 -15.37
N LYS A 8 20.59 -14.75 -14.30
CA LYS A 8 20.77 -15.91 -13.41
C LYS A 8 19.72 -16.98 -13.70
N HIS A 9 20.12 -18.16 -14.16
CA HIS A 9 19.24 -19.34 -14.20
C HIS A 9 18.95 -19.82 -12.77
N LEU A 10 17.67 -20.03 -12.47
CA LEU A 10 17.19 -20.38 -11.14
C LEU A 10 16.75 -21.84 -11.05
N GLY A 11 16.64 -22.54 -12.20
CA GLY A 11 16.31 -23.96 -12.28
C GLY A 11 15.11 -24.27 -13.18
N CYS A 12 14.79 -25.56 -13.25
CA CYS A 12 13.63 -26.11 -13.95
C CYS A 12 12.43 -26.24 -13.01
N TYR A 13 11.29 -25.63 -13.37
CA TYR A 13 10.09 -25.62 -12.53
C TYR A 13 8.89 -26.25 -13.23
N LEU A 14 8.14 -27.06 -12.49
CA LEU A 14 6.85 -27.60 -12.94
C LEU A 14 5.86 -26.46 -13.19
N ASP A 15 5.15 -26.51 -14.33
CA ASP A 15 4.00 -25.67 -14.64
C ASP A 15 2.72 -26.49 -14.71
N LYS A 16 1.56 -25.85 -14.57
CA LYS A 16 0.22 -26.45 -14.74
C LYS A 16 -0.76 -25.39 -15.28
N SER A 17 -2.02 -25.77 -15.49
CA SER A 17 -3.08 -24.87 -15.98
C SER A 17 -3.18 -23.54 -15.21
N SER A 18 -2.98 -23.54 -13.88
CA SER A 18 -2.89 -22.31 -13.06
C SER A 18 -1.48 -21.68 -13.04
N ARG A 19 -0.92 -21.56 -14.25
CA ARG A 19 0.41 -21.04 -14.66
C ARG A 19 1.31 -20.53 -13.54
N ASP A 20 2.51 -21.09 -13.47
CA ASP A 20 3.56 -20.71 -12.53
C ASP A 20 4.02 -19.26 -12.76
N LEU A 21 4.39 -18.94 -14.00
CA LEU A 21 4.59 -17.58 -14.49
C LEU A 21 3.36 -17.17 -15.30
N ARG A 22 2.67 -16.11 -14.87
CA ARG A 22 1.28 -15.85 -15.30
C ARG A 22 1.12 -15.10 -16.61
N LYS A 23 2.15 -14.42 -17.12
CA LYS A 23 2.00 -13.54 -18.28
C LYS A 23 2.80 -14.07 -19.47
N LEU A 24 2.12 -14.68 -20.44
CA LEU A 24 2.71 -14.95 -21.76
C LEU A 24 3.00 -13.60 -22.43
N VAL A 25 4.22 -13.41 -22.91
CA VAL A 25 4.64 -12.15 -23.56
C VAL A 25 5.18 -12.34 -24.96
N LEU A 26 5.72 -13.53 -25.28
CA LEU A 26 6.19 -13.89 -26.62
C LEU A 26 5.91 -15.37 -26.87
N SER A 27 5.66 -15.72 -28.13
CA SER A 27 5.58 -17.10 -28.62
C SER A 27 6.30 -17.22 -29.99
N GLY A 28 6.59 -18.45 -30.42
CA GLY A 28 7.23 -18.73 -31.71
C GLY A 28 8.74 -18.88 -31.59
N SER A 29 9.52 -18.10 -32.33
CA SER A 29 11.00 -18.16 -32.33
C SER A 29 11.62 -17.48 -31.11
N VAL A 30 11.28 -17.98 -29.92
CA VAL A 30 11.78 -17.49 -28.63
C VAL A 30 13.24 -17.88 -28.44
N THR A 31 14.01 -16.96 -27.86
CA THR A 31 15.35 -17.19 -27.30
C THR A 31 15.40 -16.69 -25.86
N VAL A 32 16.32 -17.20 -25.05
CA VAL A 32 16.49 -16.74 -23.66
C VAL A 32 16.77 -15.22 -23.61
N PRO A 33 17.68 -14.64 -24.44
CA PRO A 33 17.88 -13.19 -24.50
C PRO A 33 16.63 -12.39 -24.91
N LYS A 34 15.86 -12.85 -25.90
CA LYS A 34 14.63 -12.17 -26.33
C LYS A 34 13.62 -12.14 -25.18
N CYS A 35 13.43 -13.27 -24.50
CA CYS A 35 12.51 -13.36 -23.38
C CYS A 35 12.94 -12.47 -22.19
N TYR A 36 14.23 -12.47 -21.85
CA TYR A 36 14.82 -11.58 -20.86
C TYR A 36 14.52 -10.11 -21.17
N LYS A 37 14.84 -9.64 -22.38
CA LYS A 37 14.61 -8.25 -22.80
C LYS A 37 13.13 -7.88 -22.68
N ALA A 38 12.23 -8.74 -23.16
CA ALA A 38 10.78 -8.51 -23.11
C ALA A 38 10.25 -8.39 -21.67
N CYS A 39 10.66 -9.28 -20.77
CA CYS A 39 10.21 -9.28 -19.38
C CYS A 39 10.85 -8.17 -18.55
N LYS A 40 12.13 -7.85 -18.79
CA LYS A 40 12.83 -6.72 -18.16
C LYS A 40 12.21 -5.38 -18.54
N ALA A 41 11.94 -5.16 -19.83
CA ALA A 41 11.24 -3.95 -20.32
C ALA A 41 9.85 -3.78 -19.66
N ARG A 42 9.16 -4.90 -19.39
CA ARG A 42 7.86 -4.94 -18.69
C ARG A 42 7.98 -4.95 -17.16
N LYS A 43 9.18 -4.74 -16.61
CA LYS A 43 9.47 -4.64 -15.16
C LYS A 43 9.06 -5.89 -14.36
N TYR A 44 9.17 -7.08 -14.95
CA TYR A 44 8.99 -8.35 -14.22
C TYR A 44 10.30 -8.83 -13.61
N ARG A 45 10.25 -9.40 -12.39
CA ARG A 45 11.42 -9.93 -11.66
C ARG A 45 11.99 -11.20 -12.28
N PHE A 46 11.11 -12.00 -12.85
CA PHE A 46 11.44 -13.32 -13.37
C PHE A 46 10.83 -13.50 -14.74
N PHE A 47 11.49 -14.33 -15.52
CA PHE A 47 10.94 -14.85 -16.74
C PHE A 47 11.22 -16.35 -16.82
N GLY A 48 10.43 -17.03 -17.63
CA GLY A 48 10.60 -18.44 -17.90
C GLY A 48 10.32 -18.73 -19.36
N VAL A 49 11.09 -19.65 -19.89
CA VAL A 49 10.91 -20.17 -21.24
C VAL A 49 10.36 -21.59 -21.15
N GLN A 50 9.32 -21.88 -21.93
CA GLN A 50 8.55 -23.12 -21.88
C GLN A 50 8.43 -23.75 -23.26
N ASN A 51 8.57 -25.07 -23.29
CA ASN A 51 8.34 -25.93 -24.46
C ASN A 51 9.04 -25.47 -25.74
N GLY A 52 10.20 -24.82 -25.64
CA GLY A 52 10.98 -24.37 -26.79
C GLY A 52 10.51 -23.05 -27.43
N TYR A 53 9.23 -22.68 -27.30
CA TYR A 53 8.64 -21.58 -28.07
C TYR A 53 7.87 -20.53 -27.27
N GLN A 54 7.70 -20.68 -25.95
CA GLN A 54 6.94 -19.72 -25.15
C GLN A 54 7.82 -18.93 -24.19
N CYS A 55 7.49 -17.67 -24.00
CA CYS A 55 8.11 -16.78 -23.02
C CYS A 55 7.06 -16.26 -22.05
N TRP A 56 7.25 -16.57 -20.77
CA TRP A 56 6.36 -16.17 -19.67
C TRP A 56 7.10 -15.24 -18.71
N CYS A 57 6.46 -14.16 -18.29
CA CYS A 57 6.97 -13.27 -17.24
C CYS A 57 6.16 -13.39 -15.95
N GLY A 58 6.81 -13.08 -14.84
CA GLY A 58 6.16 -13.06 -13.53
C GLY A 58 7.00 -12.36 -12.47
N ASN A 59 6.36 -12.09 -11.34
CA ASN A 59 7.03 -11.56 -10.15
C ASN A 59 7.18 -12.62 -9.05
N HIS A 60 6.69 -13.83 -9.31
CA HIS A 60 6.73 -15.03 -8.48
C HIS A 60 6.85 -16.24 -9.42
N TYR A 61 7.51 -17.33 -9.00
CA TYR A 61 7.73 -18.56 -9.77
C TYR A 61 8.06 -19.73 -8.82
N GLY A 62 7.79 -20.98 -9.20
CA GLY A 62 7.99 -22.20 -8.44
C GLY A 62 6.82 -22.60 -7.55
N ARG A 63 5.60 -22.15 -7.87
CA ARG A 63 4.37 -22.43 -7.11
C ARG A 63 4.14 -23.92 -6.89
N TYR A 64 4.63 -24.75 -7.80
CA TYR A 64 4.52 -26.19 -7.73
C TYR A 64 5.78 -26.78 -7.08
N ARG A 65 6.71 -27.32 -7.87
CA ARG A 65 7.97 -27.86 -7.35
C ARG A 65 9.08 -27.67 -8.37
N ILE A 66 10.31 -27.58 -7.89
CA ILE A 66 11.50 -27.71 -8.74
C ILE A 66 11.54 -29.13 -9.33
N ARG A 67 12.09 -29.26 -10.52
CA ARG A 67 12.24 -30.53 -11.25
C ARG A 67 13.69 -30.70 -11.67
N SER A 68 14.04 -31.90 -12.11
CA SER A 68 15.35 -32.14 -12.70
C SER A 68 15.53 -31.23 -13.91
N ASN A 69 16.72 -30.65 -14.06
CA ASN A 69 17.07 -29.86 -15.23
C ASN A 69 16.99 -30.67 -16.53
N LEU A 70 17.03 -32.02 -16.44
CA LEU A 70 16.80 -32.93 -17.57
C LEU A 70 15.44 -32.71 -18.23
N GLU A 71 14.41 -32.39 -17.45
CA GLU A 71 13.05 -32.15 -17.94
C GLU A 71 12.90 -30.81 -18.66
N CYS A 72 13.92 -29.94 -18.59
CA CYS A 72 13.95 -28.62 -19.21
C CYS A 72 14.96 -28.51 -20.36
N ARG A 73 15.19 -29.61 -21.11
CA ARG A 73 16.15 -29.69 -22.22
C ARG A 73 15.55 -29.54 -23.62
N VAL A 74 14.32 -29.07 -23.76
CA VAL A 74 13.78 -28.72 -25.08
C VAL A 74 14.53 -27.51 -25.62
N GLN A 75 15.18 -27.64 -26.77
CA GLN A 75 15.92 -26.54 -27.40
C GLN A 75 15.00 -25.35 -27.73
N CYS A 76 15.52 -24.14 -27.63
CA CYS A 76 14.75 -22.96 -28.05
C CYS A 76 14.54 -22.98 -29.56
N ARG A 77 13.32 -22.68 -30.01
CA ARG A 77 12.99 -22.63 -31.45
C ARG A 77 13.78 -21.55 -32.18
N GLY A 78 14.07 -20.42 -31.51
CA GLY A 78 14.86 -19.33 -32.08
C GLY A 78 16.37 -19.41 -31.81
N ASP A 79 16.84 -20.42 -31.06
CA ASP A 79 18.25 -20.59 -30.71
C ASP A 79 18.51 -22.04 -30.26
N LYS A 80 19.00 -22.87 -31.19
CA LYS A 80 19.23 -24.30 -30.92
C LYS A 80 20.41 -24.57 -29.98
N SER A 81 21.23 -23.56 -29.67
CA SER A 81 22.39 -23.70 -28.77
C SER A 81 22.02 -23.72 -27.28
N THR A 82 20.75 -23.49 -26.93
CA THR A 82 20.30 -23.41 -25.54
C THR A 82 18.91 -24.01 -25.33
N TYR A 83 18.54 -24.18 -24.06
CA TYR A 83 17.31 -24.90 -23.67
C TYR A 83 16.21 -23.96 -23.14
N CYS A 84 15.02 -24.13 -23.68
CA CYS A 84 13.81 -23.35 -23.39
C CYS A 84 12.72 -24.19 -22.69
N GLY A 85 13.09 -24.87 -21.61
CA GLY A 85 12.15 -25.60 -20.76
C GLY A 85 11.73 -26.94 -21.37
N GLY A 86 10.46 -27.28 -21.21
CA GLY A 86 9.86 -28.52 -21.71
C GLY A 86 8.34 -28.48 -21.63
N ALA A 87 7.67 -29.58 -21.96
CA ALA A 87 6.22 -29.68 -21.83
C ALA A 87 5.80 -29.45 -20.37
N TRP A 88 5.10 -28.34 -20.11
CA TRP A 88 4.76 -27.89 -18.75
C TRP A 88 5.98 -27.77 -17.82
N ARG A 89 7.13 -27.36 -18.37
CA ARG A 89 8.37 -27.11 -17.63
C ARG A 89 8.96 -25.78 -18.02
N ASN A 90 9.25 -24.95 -17.03
CA ASN A 90 9.84 -23.63 -17.19
C ASN A 90 11.31 -23.68 -16.79
N ASN A 91 12.23 -23.33 -17.70
CA ASN A 91 13.53 -22.83 -17.25
C ASN A 91 13.30 -21.39 -16.77
N VAL A 92 13.47 -21.15 -15.47
CA VAL A 92 13.20 -19.83 -14.87
C VAL A 92 14.49 -19.08 -14.60
N TYR A 93 14.46 -17.77 -14.84
CA TYR A 93 15.60 -16.87 -14.73
C TYR A 93 15.22 -15.58 -14.00
N ALA A 94 16.20 -14.99 -13.31
CA ALA A 94 16.08 -13.62 -12.80
C ALA A 94 16.34 -12.60 -13.92
N THR A 95 15.56 -11.52 -13.96
CA THR A 95 15.79 -10.39 -14.87
C THR A 95 16.74 -9.33 -14.30
N GLY A 96 17.08 -9.43 -13.01
CA GLY A 96 17.76 -8.38 -12.26
C GLY A 96 16.86 -7.17 -11.91
N VAL A 97 15.59 -7.18 -12.31
CA VAL A 97 14.65 -6.12 -11.94
C VAL A 97 14.33 -6.23 -10.45
N VAL A 98 14.86 -5.29 -9.67
CA VAL A 98 14.42 -5.06 -8.30
C VAL A 98 13.08 -4.35 -8.36
N VAL A 99 11.98 -5.11 -8.47
CA VAL A 99 10.64 -4.55 -8.30
C VAL A 99 10.54 -4.04 -6.87
N ALA A 100 9.95 -2.85 -6.70
CA ALA A 100 10.00 -1.93 -5.55
C ALA A 100 9.70 -2.48 -4.13
N SER A 101 9.64 -3.79 -3.89
CA SER A 101 9.57 -4.40 -2.56
C SER A 101 10.87 -4.25 -1.75
N LYS A 102 11.94 -3.70 -2.34
CA LYS A 102 13.14 -3.23 -1.64
C LYS A 102 13.38 -1.72 -1.84
N ALA A 103 12.33 -0.96 -2.19
CA ALA A 103 12.43 0.50 -2.21
C ALA A 103 12.74 1.00 -0.80
N ALA A 104 13.72 1.91 -0.69
CA ALA A 104 14.05 2.58 0.55
C ALA A 104 12.77 3.06 1.26
N GLY A 105 12.56 2.62 2.51
CA GLY A 105 11.46 3.07 3.34
C GLY A 105 10.19 2.21 3.36
N VAL A 106 10.15 1.03 2.73
CA VAL A 106 9.07 0.03 2.98
C VAL A 106 9.41 -0.84 4.18
N LYS A 107 8.73 -0.62 5.30
CA LYS A 107 8.92 -1.33 6.58
C LYS A 107 7.58 -1.92 7.03
N TYR A 108 7.61 -3.10 7.64
CA TYR A 108 6.42 -3.66 8.29
C TYR A 108 6.15 -2.91 9.59
N VAL A 109 4.93 -2.37 9.72
CA VAL A 109 4.53 -1.58 10.90
C VAL A 109 3.88 -2.47 11.94
N GLY A 110 3.07 -3.44 11.49
CA GLY A 110 2.41 -4.40 12.36
C GLY A 110 1.09 -4.92 11.80
N CYS A 111 0.43 -5.73 12.64
CA CYS A 111 -0.93 -6.18 12.43
C CYS A 111 -1.90 -5.30 13.22
N PHE A 112 -2.94 -4.80 12.56
CA PHE A 112 -3.90 -3.88 13.17
C PHE A 112 -5.33 -4.37 13.01
N LYS A 113 -6.13 -4.16 14.06
CA LYS A 113 -7.56 -4.45 14.07
C LYS A 113 -8.26 -3.48 13.11
N ASP A 114 -9.20 -4.00 12.35
CA ASP A 114 -10.04 -3.20 11.46
C ASP A 114 -11.53 -3.41 11.77
N ASN A 115 -12.39 -2.48 11.35
CA ASN A 115 -13.85 -2.59 11.46
C ASN A 115 -14.53 -1.72 10.40
N ARG A 116 -15.86 -1.62 10.45
CA ARG A 116 -16.67 -0.85 9.47
C ARG A 116 -16.20 0.61 9.26
N TYR A 117 -15.56 1.21 10.24
CA TYR A 117 -15.06 2.59 10.19
C TYR A 117 -13.62 2.74 9.70
N ARG A 118 -12.96 1.61 9.41
CA ARG A 118 -11.67 1.48 8.75
C ARG A 118 -10.47 2.08 9.50
N ASP A 119 -9.49 1.24 9.84
CA ASP A 119 -8.21 1.69 10.37
C ASP A 119 -7.41 2.46 9.30
N LEU A 120 -7.38 1.90 8.09
CA LEU A 120 -6.89 2.56 6.89
C LEU A 120 -8.11 2.94 6.02
N PRO A 121 -8.39 4.25 5.82
CA PRO A 121 -9.65 4.77 5.27
C PRO A 121 -10.02 4.24 3.89
N VAL A 122 -9.02 3.96 3.05
CA VAL A 122 -9.25 3.55 1.67
C VAL A 122 -9.09 2.07 1.55
N VAL A 123 -10.11 1.39 1.00
CA VAL A 123 -10.09 -0.04 0.70
C VAL A 123 -10.27 -0.21 -0.80
N TYR A 124 -9.38 -0.97 -1.43
CA TYR A 124 -9.46 -1.33 -2.84
C TYR A 124 -9.40 -2.84 -3.00
N THR A 125 -10.49 -3.43 -3.50
CA THR A 125 -10.60 -4.88 -3.73
C THR A 125 -9.85 -5.27 -5.00
N ALA A 126 -8.56 -5.60 -4.86
CA ALA A 126 -7.68 -5.95 -5.96
C ALA A 126 -7.83 -7.42 -6.43
N ASN A 127 -8.57 -8.26 -5.71
CA ASN A 127 -8.81 -9.67 -6.05
C ASN A 127 -7.51 -10.40 -6.42
N TYR A 128 -7.44 -11.05 -7.58
CA TYR A 128 -6.27 -11.81 -8.04
C TYR A 128 -5.02 -10.94 -8.33
N LYS A 129 -5.13 -9.61 -8.30
CA LYS A 129 -3.97 -8.70 -8.38
C LYS A 129 -3.33 -8.43 -7.01
N THR A 130 -3.99 -8.81 -5.91
CA THR A 130 -3.55 -8.53 -4.54
C THR A 130 -2.21 -9.20 -4.26
N THR A 131 -1.18 -8.37 -4.12
CA THR A 131 0.18 -8.72 -3.68
C THR A 131 0.72 -7.54 -2.87
N LYS A 132 1.72 -7.77 -2.01
CA LYS A 132 2.41 -6.69 -1.28
C LYS A 132 2.90 -5.59 -2.22
N ALA A 133 3.53 -5.97 -3.33
CA ALA A 133 4.04 -5.03 -4.32
C ALA A 133 2.94 -4.25 -5.05
N TYR A 134 1.81 -4.89 -5.36
CA TYR A 134 0.67 -4.22 -6.00
C TYR A 134 0.07 -3.16 -5.06
N CYS A 135 -0.24 -3.54 -3.81
CA CYS A 135 -0.84 -2.62 -2.85
C CYS A 135 0.11 -1.46 -2.47
N PHE A 136 1.41 -1.74 -2.36
CA PHE A 136 2.43 -0.70 -2.21
C PHE A 136 2.34 0.35 -3.34
N ARG A 137 2.41 -0.10 -4.60
CA ARG A 137 2.37 0.82 -5.76
C ARG A 137 1.05 1.59 -5.82
N TYR A 138 -0.07 0.90 -5.59
CA TYR A 138 -1.40 1.51 -5.61
C TYR A 138 -1.54 2.63 -4.57
N CYS A 139 -1.22 2.34 -3.30
CA CYS A 139 -1.35 3.33 -2.22
C CYS A 139 -0.31 4.44 -2.34
N ARG A 140 0.94 4.11 -2.72
CA ARG A 140 2.00 5.12 -2.92
C ARG A 140 1.66 6.08 -4.06
N ALA A 141 1.17 5.58 -5.20
CA ALA A 141 0.78 6.42 -6.33
C ALA A 141 -0.35 7.40 -5.97
N LYS A 142 -1.22 7.02 -5.03
CA LYS A 142 -2.27 7.88 -4.48
C LYS A 142 -1.81 8.75 -3.30
N GLY A 143 -0.52 8.76 -2.96
CA GLY A 143 0.04 9.64 -1.93
C GLY A 143 -0.13 9.17 -0.49
N TYR A 144 -0.50 7.91 -0.25
CA TYR A 144 -0.69 7.39 1.11
C TYR A 144 0.62 6.93 1.76
N ARG A 145 0.84 7.28 3.03
CA ARG A 145 2.02 6.91 3.84
C ARG A 145 2.06 5.43 4.21
N TYR A 146 0.89 4.82 4.33
CA TYR A 146 0.73 3.42 4.69
C TYR A 146 -0.09 2.69 3.64
N PHE A 147 0.29 1.43 3.42
CA PHE A 147 -0.52 0.47 2.71
C PHE A 147 -0.69 -0.78 3.56
N GLY A 148 -1.84 -1.41 3.46
CA GLY A 148 -2.17 -2.65 4.13
C GLY A 148 -2.66 -3.70 3.16
N LEU A 149 -2.61 -4.95 3.63
CA LEU A 149 -3.16 -6.13 2.96
C LEU A 149 -4.24 -6.69 3.88
N GLN A 150 -5.44 -6.92 3.34
CA GLN A 150 -6.57 -7.44 4.09
C GLN A 150 -7.22 -8.62 3.36
N ASN A 151 -7.53 -9.67 4.13
CA ASN A 151 -8.30 -10.84 3.73
C ASN A 151 -7.87 -11.49 2.38
N GLY A 152 -6.60 -11.37 2.02
CA GLY A 152 -6.05 -11.94 0.79
C GLY A 152 -6.44 -11.24 -0.52
N ASN A 153 -7.41 -10.33 -0.52
CA ASN A 153 -7.99 -9.76 -1.75
C ASN A 153 -8.08 -8.23 -1.78
N ALA A 154 -7.73 -7.54 -0.70
CA ALA A 154 -7.86 -6.09 -0.63
C ALA A 154 -6.53 -5.41 -0.28
N CYS A 155 -6.32 -4.26 -0.93
CA CYS A 155 -5.34 -3.27 -0.52
C CYS A 155 -6.05 -2.24 0.37
N THR A 156 -5.44 -1.87 1.48
CA THR A 156 -5.92 -0.77 2.32
C THR A 156 -4.90 0.38 2.32
N CYS A 157 -5.32 1.64 2.33
CA CYS A 157 -4.40 2.80 2.28
C CYS A 157 -4.80 3.87 3.30
N GLY A 158 -3.82 4.56 3.86
CA GLY A 158 -4.05 5.63 4.83
C GLY A 158 -2.79 6.42 5.19
N ASN A 159 -2.97 7.53 5.90
CA ASN A 159 -1.88 8.34 6.45
C ASN A 159 -1.73 8.22 7.97
N THR A 160 -2.66 7.51 8.61
CA THR A 160 -2.64 7.14 10.03
C THR A 160 -2.97 5.65 10.16
N VAL A 161 -2.51 5.00 11.24
CA VAL A 161 -2.73 3.57 11.50
C VAL A 161 -2.89 3.32 13.00
N GLY A 162 -3.60 2.26 13.39
CA GLY A 162 -3.70 1.80 14.77
C GLY A 162 -4.81 2.45 15.58
N ARG A 163 -5.86 2.97 14.92
CA ARG A 163 -7.05 3.53 15.55
C ARG A 163 -7.72 2.55 16.51
N TYR A 164 -7.76 1.27 16.13
CA TYR A 164 -8.40 0.20 16.91
C TYR A 164 -7.38 -0.71 17.61
N GLY A 165 -6.12 -0.28 17.68
CA GLY A 165 -5.04 -1.03 18.32
C GLY A 165 -4.44 -2.15 17.47
N ARG A 166 -3.35 -2.72 18.00
CA ARG A 166 -2.64 -3.85 17.40
C ARG A 166 -3.44 -5.14 17.58
N ALA A 167 -3.26 -6.06 16.64
CA ALA A 167 -3.72 -7.45 16.74
C ALA A 167 -2.50 -8.39 16.75
N SER A 168 -2.74 -9.65 17.10
CA SER A 168 -1.70 -10.69 17.01
C SER A 168 -1.20 -10.81 15.56
N SER A 169 0.10 -11.02 15.36
CA SER A 169 0.67 -11.27 14.03
C SER A 169 0.03 -12.50 13.36
N LYS A 170 -0.38 -13.50 14.14
CA LYS A 170 -1.09 -14.70 13.68
C LYS A 170 -2.43 -14.36 13.01
N ASP A 171 -3.14 -13.35 13.51
CA ASP A 171 -4.41 -12.91 12.93
C ASP A 171 -4.24 -12.38 11.50
N CYS A 172 -3.12 -11.69 11.25
CA CYS A 172 -2.76 -11.18 9.93
C CYS A 172 -2.10 -12.23 9.01
N ALA A 173 -1.83 -13.43 9.52
CA ALA A 173 -1.27 -14.53 8.75
C ALA A 173 -2.35 -15.52 8.25
N ARG A 174 -3.63 -15.24 8.51
CA ARG A 174 -4.77 -16.11 8.17
C ARG A 174 -5.05 -16.21 6.68
N SER A 175 -4.82 -15.15 5.90
CA SER A 175 -5.13 -15.16 4.47
C SER A 175 -3.85 -15.13 3.62
N THR A 176 -3.81 -15.95 2.57
CA THR A 176 -2.79 -15.83 1.51
C THR A 176 -3.21 -14.80 0.48
N CYS A 177 -2.26 -14.12 -0.14
CA CYS A 177 -2.58 -13.18 -1.20
C CYS A 177 -3.17 -13.93 -2.40
N LYS A 178 -4.33 -13.49 -2.93
CA LYS A 178 -4.92 -14.10 -4.14
C LYS A 178 -3.98 -13.98 -5.37
N GLY A 179 -3.19 -12.91 -5.44
CA GLY A 179 -2.18 -12.69 -6.49
C GLY A 179 -0.79 -13.26 -6.20
N ASP A 180 -0.54 -13.70 -4.96
CA ASP A 180 0.73 -14.33 -4.54
C ASP A 180 0.47 -15.33 -3.42
N LYS A 181 0.26 -16.59 -3.78
CA LYS A 181 -0.14 -17.64 -2.83
C LYS A 181 0.94 -18.00 -1.80
N ARG A 182 2.16 -17.50 -1.96
CA ARG A 182 3.27 -17.72 -1.02
C ARG A 182 3.36 -16.68 0.08
N SER A 183 2.74 -15.52 -0.12
CA SER A 183 2.74 -14.44 0.85
C SER A 183 1.43 -14.40 1.63
N LYS A 184 1.55 -14.02 2.90
CA LYS A 184 0.39 -13.67 3.72
C LYS A 184 -0.09 -12.25 3.39
N CYS A 185 -1.41 -12.04 3.42
CA CYS A 185 -2.09 -10.82 3.04
C CYS A 185 -3.20 -10.45 4.04
N GLY A 186 -2.81 -10.32 5.31
CA GLY A 186 -3.73 -9.99 6.38
C GLY A 186 -4.68 -11.13 6.72
N GLY A 187 -5.77 -10.77 7.39
CA GLY A 187 -6.86 -11.67 7.73
C GLY A 187 -8.21 -10.96 7.64
N PRO A 188 -9.32 -11.65 7.93
CA PRO A 188 -10.63 -11.03 8.06
C PRO A 188 -10.57 -9.88 9.09
N TRP A 189 -10.86 -8.65 8.66
CA TRP A 189 -10.78 -7.44 9.50
C TRP A 189 -9.44 -7.25 10.22
N ARG A 190 -8.34 -7.67 9.57
CA ARG A 190 -6.97 -7.57 10.09
C ARG A 190 -6.04 -7.10 8.99
N ASN A 191 -5.44 -5.92 9.18
CA ASN A 191 -4.55 -5.31 8.21
C ASN A 191 -3.09 -5.62 8.54
N SER A 192 -2.38 -6.30 7.63
CA SER A 192 -0.91 -6.29 7.64
C SER A 192 -0.42 -4.97 7.06
N VAL A 193 0.03 -4.03 7.90
CA VAL A 193 0.35 -2.67 7.47
C VAL A 193 1.85 -2.45 7.28
N PHE A 194 2.19 -1.73 6.22
CA PHE A 194 3.54 -1.38 5.82
C PHE A 194 3.61 0.11 5.47
N THR A 195 4.80 0.71 5.61
CA THR A 195 5.06 2.07 5.11
C THR A 195 5.25 2.06 3.59
N THR A 196 4.85 3.14 2.92
CA THR A 196 5.14 3.38 1.48
C THR A 196 6.44 4.15 1.24
N GLY A 197 7.14 4.56 2.31
CA GLY A 197 8.30 5.43 2.24
C GLY A 197 7.97 6.90 1.90
N LEU A 198 6.68 7.27 1.78
CA LEU A 198 6.31 8.68 1.68
C LEU A 198 6.48 9.36 3.04
N LYS A 199 7.23 10.46 3.05
CA LYS A 199 7.21 11.42 4.15
C LYS A 199 5.88 12.19 4.11
N PRO A 200 5.34 12.64 5.25
CA PRO A 200 4.16 13.50 5.24
C PRO A 200 4.43 14.72 4.35
N LYS A 201 3.48 15.03 3.45
CA LYS A 201 3.50 16.30 2.74
C LYS A 201 3.36 17.39 3.81
N SER A 202 4.44 18.11 4.10
CA SER A 202 4.34 19.34 4.89
C SER A 202 3.66 20.37 4.00
N PHE A 203 2.37 20.56 4.19
CA PHE A 203 1.78 21.83 3.79
C PHE A 203 2.50 22.88 4.63
N LYS A 204 3.20 23.83 3.99
CA LYS A 204 3.76 24.99 4.68
C LYS A 204 2.58 25.69 5.35
N THR A 205 2.42 25.43 6.63
CA THR A 205 1.40 26.03 7.51
C THR A 205 2.19 26.68 8.64
N PRO A 206 2.87 27.81 8.37
CA PRO A 206 3.76 28.43 9.33
C PRO A 206 3.02 28.74 10.62
N GLY A 207 3.58 28.29 11.74
CA GLY A 207 3.00 28.46 13.08
C GLY A 207 1.83 27.53 13.41
N MET A 208 1.43 26.61 12.53
CA MET A 208 0.41 25.63 12.86
C MET A 208 0.97 24.51 13.73
N SER A 209 0.40 24.31 14.92
CA SER A 209 0.79 23.23 15.83
C SER A 209 -0.43 22.48 16.37
N HIS A 210 -0.32 21.15 16.48
CA HIS A 210 -1.39 20.32 17.07
C HIS A 210 -1.33 20.38 18.59
N ILE A 211 -2.44 20.72 19.24
CA ILE A 211 -2.51 20.89 20.69
C ILE A 211 -3.13 19.65 21.34
N GLY A 212 -4.28 19.20 20.83
CA GLY A 212 -4.95 18.00 21.33
C GLY A 212 -6.46 17.99 21.17
N CYS A 213 -7.09 17.01 21.80
CA CYS A 213 -8.53 16.81 21.79
C CYS A 213 -9.18 17.47 23.00
N PHE A 214 -10.21 18.30 22.78
CA PHE A 214 -10.90 19.05 23.82
C PHE A 214 -12.42 18.85 23.75
N ILE A 215 -13.07 18.91 24.92
CA ILE A 215 -14.53 18.82 25.02
C ILE A 215 -15.14 20.10 24.44
N ASP A 216 -16.21 19.95 23.68
CA ASP A 216 -17.05 21.07 23.25
C ASP A 216 -18.43 21.00 23.92
N GLY A 217 -19.10 22.13 24.04
CA GLY A 217 -20.38 22.26 24.75
C GLY A 217 -21.30 23.30 24.11
N ARG A 218 -22.49 23.47 24.67
CA ARG A 218 -23.50 24.43 24.16
C ARG A 218 -22.90 25.83 23.98
N ARG A 219 -22.17 26.31 24.99
CA ARG A 219 -21.30 27.49 24.85
C ARG A 219 -19.97 27.04 24.26
N ARG A 220 -19.87 27.09 22.94
CA ARG A 220 -18.76 26.52 22.16
C ARG A 220 -17.40 26.80 22.78
N ASP A 221 -16.54 25.78 22.81
CA ASP A 221 -15.16 25.90 23.30
C ASP A 221 -14.34 26.84 22.39
N LEU A 222 -14.59 26.78 21.07
CA LEU A 222 -14.15 27.76 20.09
C LEU A 222 -15.39 28.46 19.52
N PRO A 223 -15.59 29.76 19.78
CA PRO A 223 -16.88 30.42 19.59
C PRO A 223 -17.25 30.73 18.13
N THR A 224 -16.27 30.88 17.24
CA THR A 224 -16.53 31.39 15.88
C THR A 224 -16.59 30.28 14.86
N VAL A 225 -17.60 30.28 13.98
CA VAL A 225 -17.64 29.34 12.84
C VAL A 225 -16.60 29.74 11.80
N GLY A 226 -15.64 28.85 11.54
CA GLY A 226 -14.66 29.00 10.47
C GLY A 226 -15.20 28.54 9.11
N GLY A 227 -16.00 27.47 9.09
CA GLY A 227 -16.65 26.94 7.89
C GLY A 227 -17.20 25.51 8.06
N LYS A 228 -17.90 25.00 7.04
CA LYS A 228 -18.49 23.65 7.04
C LYS A 228 -18.27 22.94 5.69
N GLY A 229 -18.50 21.63 5.63
CA GLY A 229 -18.55 20.85 4.39
C GLY A 229 -17.38 19.87 4.22
N SER A 230 -16.73 19.88 3.06
CA SER A 230 -15.56 19.05 2.75
C SER A 230 -14.33 19.58 3.50
N MET A 231 -14.33 19.44 4.83
CA MET A 231 -13.32 20.03 5.70
C MET A 231 -12.01 19.24 5.68
N THR A 232 -10.90 19.95 5.81
CA THR A 232 -9.56 19.42 6.08
C THR A 232 -8.92 20.28 7.18
N VAL A 233 -7.90 19.75 7.88
CA VAL A 233 -7.16 20.53 8.88
C VAL A 233 -6.55 21.79 8.24
N GLY A 234 -5.93 21.66 7.07
CA GLY A 234 -5.34 22.80 6.34
C GLY A 234 -6.36 23.83 5.87
N ARG A 235 -7.56 23.40 5.44
CA ARG A 235 -8.66 24.33 5.10
C ARG A 235 -9.11 25.10 6.33
N CYS A 236 -9.29 24.44 7.48
CA CYS A 236 -9.70 25.11 8.70
C CYS A 236 -8.63 26.10 9.20
N TYR A 237 -7.36 25.69 9.17
CA TYR A 237 -6.22 26.59 9.42
C TYR A 237 -6.30 27.86 8.57
N GLY A 238 -6.43 27.72 7.24
CA GLY A 238 -6.48 28.88 6.34
C GLY A 238 -7.66 29.81 6.62
N LEU A 239 -8.83 29.24 6.92
CA LEU A 239 -10.03 30.02 7.27
C LEU A 239 -9.86 30.81 8.56
N CYS A 240 -9.36 30.18 9.63
CA CYS A 240 -9.21 30.83 10.92
C CYS A 240 -8.02 31.80 10.97
N LYS A 241 -6.91 31.46 10.31
CA LYS A 241 -5.75 32.35 10.18
C LYS A 241 -6.08 33.61 9.39
N LYS A 242 -6.82 33.50 8.28
CA LYS A 242 -7.30 34.67 7.51
C LYS A 242 -8.17 35.62 8.35
N LYS A 243 -8.88 35.06 9.33
CA LYS A 243 -9.72 35.83 10.28
C LYS A 243 -8.95 36.32 11.52
N GLY A 244 -7.65 36.09 11.62
CA GLY A 244 -6.82 36.55 12.75
C GLY A 244 -7.01 35.77 14.06
N PHE A 245 -7.60 34.58 14.04
CA PHE A 245 -7.77 33.79 15.27
C PHE A 245 -6.50 33.01 15.64
N ARG A 246 -6.17 32.97 16.94
CA ARG A 246 -4.99 32.26 17.49
C ARG A 246 -5.13 30.73 17.44
N PHE A 247 -6.36 30.23 17.52
CA PHE A 247 -6.67 28.80 17.54
C PHE A 247 -7.76 28.44 16.56
N PHE A 248 -7.71 27.18 16.10
CA PHE A 248 -8.80 26.57 15.37
C PHE A 248 -9.02 25.12 15.82
N GLY A 249 -10.24 24.65 15.60
CA GLY A 249 -10.67 23.30 15.94
C GLY A 249 -11.48 22.71 14.81
N VAL A 250 -11.20 21.47 14.49
CA VAL A 250 -12.01 20.68 13.55
C VAL A 250 -12.91 19.73 14.34
N GLN A 251 -14.18 19.67 13.96
CA GLN A 251 -15.20 18.89 14.67
C GLN A 251 -16.05 18.05 13.70
N ILE A 252 -16.45 16.86 14.16
CA ILE A 252 -17.37 15.93 13.50
C ILE A 252 -17.04 15.67 12.02
N GLY A 253 -15.76 15.74 11.65
CA GLY A 253 -15.28 15.52 10.28
C GLY A 253 -15.55 16.64 9.28
N LYS A 254 -16.50 17.55 9.54
CA LYS A 254 -17.00 18.52 8.54
C LYS A 254 -17.06 19.96 9.00
N GLN A 255 -16.83 20.25 10.27
CA GLN A 255 -16.94 21.60 10.83
C GLN A 255 -15.56 22.16 11.20
N CYS A 256 -15.44 23.47 11.07
CA CYS A 256 -14.29 24.26 11.46
C CYS A 256 -14.75 25.37 12.41
N TRP A 257 -14.04 25.50 13.53
CA TRP A 257 -14.29 26.47 14.59
C TRP A 257 -13.01 27.27 14.85
N CYS A 258 -13.13 28.55 15.14
CA CYS A 258 -12.03 29.47 15.41
C CYS A 258 -12.24 30.16 16.76
N GLY A 259 -11.16 30.58 17.40
CA GLY A 259 -11.21 31.31 18.66
C GLY A 259 -9.83 31.76 19.14
N ASN A 260 -9.83 32.61 20.16
CA ASN A 260 -8.60 33.09 20.81
C ASN A 260 -8.36 32.42 22.18
N HIS A 261 -9.29 31.58 22.62
CA HIS A 261 -9.20 30.73 23.81
C HIS A 261 -9.80 29.37 23.49
N TYR A 262 -9.39 28.35 24.23
CA TYR A 262 -9.90 26.98 24.14
C TYR A 262 -9.73 26.26 25.48
N GLY A 263 -10.30 25.06 25.60
CA GLY A 263 -10.08 24.17 26.74
C GLY A 263 -10.97 24.44 27.95
N ARG A 264 -12.05 25.23 27.80
CA ARG A 264 -12.95 25.59 28.90
C ARG A 264 -13.63 24.38 29.55
N TYR A 265 -13.75 23.29 28.80
CA TYR A 265 -14.37 22.04 29.24
C TYR A 265 -13.34 20.92 29.46
N GLY A 266 -12.05 21.24 29.39
CA GLY A 266 -10.97 20.28 29.62
C GLY A 266 -10.58 19.43 28.42
N ARG A 267 -9.42 18.79 28.57
CA ARG A 267 -8.79 17.91 27.58
C ARG A 267 -9.37 16.50 27.64
N ARG A 268 -9.37 15.79 26.51
CA ARG A 268 -9.77 14.39 26.39
C ARG A 268 -8.70 13.54 25.73
N ASP A 269 -8.88 12.23 25.83
CA ASP A 269 -8.02 11.29 25.12
C ASP A 269 -8.15 11.52 23.61
N LYS A 270 -7.00 11.56 22.92
CA LYS A 270 -6.90 11.72 21.46
C LYS A 270 -7.73 10.70 20.67
N ARG A 271 -8.13 9.57 21.26
CA ARG A 271 -9.03 8.57 20.67
C ARG A 271 -10.43 9.13 20.39
N GLU A 272 -10.90 10.09 21.17
CA GLU A 272 -12.22 10.72 21.00
C GLU A 272 -12.25 11.66 19.78
N CYS A 273 -11.11 12.20 19.36
CA CYS A 273 -10.97 13.08 18.19
C CYS A 273 -10.56 12.36 16.89
N ARG A 274 -11.10 11.15 16.63
CA ARG A 274 -10.71 10.32 15.47
C ARG A 274 -11.76 10.24 14.36
N TYR A 275 -12.66 11.21 14.24
CA TYR A 275 -13.54 11.29 13.08
C TYR A 275 -12.70 11.68 11.88
N GLN A 276 -12.78 10.94 10.78
CA GLN A 276 -12.05 11.30 9.55
C GLN A 276 -12.58 12.62 9.00
N CYS A 277 -11.68 13.46 8.49
CA CYS A 277 -12.11 14.65 7.79
C CYS A 277 -12.88 14.28 6.52
N ARG A 278 -13.95 15.02 6.22
CA ARG A 278 -14.79 14.78 5.03
C ARG A 278 -14.03 15.09 3.74
N GLY A 279 -13.18 16.12 3.75
CA GLY A 279 -12.34 16.51 2.61
C GLY A 279 -10.96 15.85 2.58
N ASP A 280 -10.55 15.21 3.67
CA ASP A 280 -9.30 14.46 3.73
C ASP A 280 -9.47 13.26 4.68
N LYS A 281 -9.89 12.13 4.11
CA LYS A 281 -10.10 10.87 4.85
C LYS A 281 -8.84 10.35 5.52
N THR A 282 -7.66 10.91 5.20
CA THR A 282 -6.36 10.43 5.66
C THR A 282 -5.92 10.99 7.00
N THR A 283 -6.65 12.00 7.50
CA THR A 283 -6.41 12.64 8.80
C THR A 283 -7.72 12.73 9.61
N TYR A 284 -7.61 13.18 10.85
CA TYR A 284 -8.73 13.30 11.78
C TYR A 284 -9.19 14.76 11.93
N CYS A 285 -10.49 14.91 12.20
CA CYS A 285 -11.20 16.17 12.33
C CYS A 285 -12.19 16.11 13.51
N GLY A 286 -11.65 15.89 14.70
CA GLY A 286 -12.39 15.92 15.95
C GLY A 286 -13.32 14.72 16.16
N GLY A 287 -14.42 14.94 16.85
CA GLY A 287 -15.43 13.94 17.17
C GLY A 287 -16.80 14.57 17.44
N SER A 288 -17.77 13.79 17.89
CA SER A 288 -19.05 14.34 18.38
C SER A 288 -18.79 15.15 19.65
N TRP A 289 -19.07 16.46 19.62
CA TRP A 289 -18.75 17.39 20.72
C TRP A 289 -17.29 17.33 21.18
N ARG A 290 -16.37 17.11 20.23
CA ARG A 290 -14.93 17.10 20.46
C ARG A 290 -14.21 17.90 19.38
N ASN A 291 -13.45 18.89 19.80
CA ASN A 291 -12.57 19.67 18.92
C ASN A 291 -11.18 19.05 18.93
N ASP A 292 -10.65 18.72 17.76
CA ASP A 292 -9.21 18.52 17.61
C ASP A 292 -8.61 19.91 17.34
N VAL A 293 -7.89 20.44 18.33
CA VAL A 293 -7.49 21.85 18.42
C VAL A 293 -6.03 22.03 18.01
N TYR A 294 -5.79 23.14 17.32
CA TYR A 294 -4.51 23.53 16.75
C TYR A 294 -4.27 25.04 16.95
N ALA A 295 -3.01 25.44 17.12
CA ALA A 295 -2.63 26.85 16.99
C ALA A 295 -2.53 27.25 15.51
N THR A 296 -2.81 28.51 15.20
CA THR A 296 -2.60 29.10 13.85
C THR A 296 -1.24 29.79 13.71
N GLY A 297 -0.59 30.12 14.84
CA GLY A 297 0.62 30.93 14.89
C GLY A 297 0.38 32.43 14.76
N VAL A 298 -0.88 32.87 14.82
CA VAL A 298 -1.21 34.28 15.05
C VAL A 298 -0.94 34.58 16.53
N VAL A 299 -0.18 35.65 16.79
CA VAL A 299 0.16 36.12 18.14
C VAL A 299 -1.00 36.91 18.71
#